data_AF-A0A523Y7H1-F1
#
_entry.id   AF-A0A523Y7H1-F1
#
_cell.length_a   1.000
_cell.length_b   1.000
_cell.length_c   1.000
_cell.angle_alpha   90.00
_cell.angle_beta   90.00
_cell.angle_gamma   90.00
#
_symmetry.space_group_name_H-M   'P 1'
#
loop_
_entity.id
_entity.type
_entity.pdbx_description
1 polymer ?
#
loop_
_entity_poly.entity_id
_entity_poly.type
_entity_poly.pdbx_seq_one_letter_code
_entity_poly.pdbx_strand_id
1 'polypeptide(L)' 'MLLGLDTEGSEVITIYYGKNTKRSKAEEIVDRVRQQYPRLEVELICGGQPHYHYIASVE' A
#
# COMPACT_ATOMS: atom_id res chain seq x y z
N MET A 1 9.55 -3.25 5.51
CA MET A 1 9.93 -2.97 4.11
C MET A 1 9.16 -3.97 3.27
N LEU A 2 8.24 -3.53 2.40
CA LEU A 2 7.46 -4.41 1.52
C LEU A 2 8.37 -4.82 0.35
N LEU A 3 9.25 -5.79 0.57
CA LEU A 3 10.14 -6.35 -0.44
C LEU A 3 9.48 -7.60 -1.04
N GLY A 4 9.24 -7.62 -2.35
CA GLY A 4 8.80 -8.81 -3.09
C GLY A 4 7.44 -8.72 -3.78
N LEU A 5 6.90 -7.53 -4.04
CA LEU A 5 5.75 -7.41 -4.92
C LEU A 5 6.23 -7.66 -6.37
N ASP A 6 5.70 -8.72 -6.98
CA ASP A 6 5.82 -8.94 -8.42
C ASP A 6 4.91 -7.93 -9.10
N THR A 7 5.50 -6.90 -9.68
CA THR A 7 4.77 -5.79 -10.32
C THR A 7 4.96 -5.78 -11.84
N GLU A 8 5.51 -6.86 -12.42
CA GLU A 8 5.72 -6.94 -13.86
C GLU A 8 4.38 -7.19 -14.56
N GLY A 9 3.84 -6.12 -15.15
CA GLY A 9 2.54 -6.15 -15.84
C GLY A 9 1.39 -5.56 -15.03
N SER A 10 1.65 -5.14 -13.79
CA SER A 10 0.67 -4.46 -12.96
C SER A 10 0.59 -2.97 -13.26
N GLU A 11 -0.58 -2.39 -12.99
CA GLU A 11 -0.93 -1.00 -13.20
C GLU A 11 -1.24 -0.28 -11.88
N VAL A 12 -1.78 -1.01 -10.89
CA VAL A 12 -2.26 -0.44 -9.62
C VAL A 12 -1.72 -1.22 -8.41
N ILE A 13 -1.30 -0.48 -7.38
CA ILE A 13 -1.07 -0.99 -6.03
C ILE A 13 -2.07 -0.35 -5.07
N THR A 14 -2.96 -1.15 -4.48
CA THR A 14 -3.90 -0.67 -3.46
C THR A 14 -3.44 -1.08 -2.07
N ILE A 15 -3.19 -0.10 -1.21
CA ILE A 15 -2.78 -0.32 0.19
C ILE A 15 -3.98 -0.11 1.11
N TYR A 16 -4.35 -1.15 1.84
CA TYR A 16 -5.35 -1.11 2.88
C TYR A 16 -4.68 -0.99 4.24
N TYR A 17 -5.00 0.04 5.02
CA TYR A 17 -4.50 0.16 6.40
C TYR A 17 -5.54 -0.28 7.43
N GLY A 18 -5.06 -0.99 8.46
CA GLY A 18 -5.88 -1.55 9.53
C GLY A 18 -6.37 -0.54 10.56
N LYS A 19 -7.29 -0.98 11.42
CA LYS A 19 -7.97 -0.12 12.42
C LYS A 19 -7.01 0.56 13.41
N ASN A 20 -5.88 -0.09 13.71
CA ASN A 20 -4.88 0.43 14.66
C ASN A 20 -3.78 1.27 13.97
N THR A 21 -3.91 1.52 12.67
CA THR A 21 -2.93 2.30 11.90
C THR A 21 -3.42 3.73 11.70
N LYS A 22 -2.59 4.70 12.08
CA LYS A 22 -2.88 6.12 11.78
C LYS A 22 -2.73 6.38 10.29
N ARG A 23 -3.69 7.09 9.70
CA ARG A 23 -3.68 7.47 8.27
C ARG A 23 -2.38 8.14 7.85
N SER A 24 -1.86 9.09 8.62
CA SER A 24 -0.60 9.79 8.30
C SER A 24 0.59 8.83 8.13
N LYS A 25 0.65 7.78 8.96
CA LYS A 25 1.69 6.76 8.86
C LYS A 25 1.50 5.86 7.63
N ALA A 26 0.26 5.68 7.19
CA ALA A 26 -0.04 4.94 5.97
C ALA A 26 0.27 5.79 4.72
N GLU A 27 0.04 7.10 4.76
CA GLU A 27 0.42 8.06 3.71
C GLU A 27 1.95 8.07 3.51
N GLU A 28 2.74 8.08 4.59
CA GLU A 28 4.21 7.95 4.50
C GLU A 28 4.66 6.66 3.76
N ILE A 29 3.91 5.56 3.93
CA ILE A 29 4.22 4.30 3.23
C ILE A 29 3.87 4.42 1.75
N VAL A 30 2.71 4.99 1.44
CA VAL A 30 2.26 5.22 0.06
C VAL A 30 3.26 6.07 -0.70
N ASP A 31 3.77 7.14 -0.10
CA ASP A 31 4.77 8.00 -0.74
C ASP A 31 6.06 7.24 -1.05
N ARG A 32 6.51 6.37 -0.14
CA ARG A 32 7.68 5.50 -0.38
C ARG A 32 7.42 4.49 -1.49
N VAL A 33 6.23 3.92 -1.55
CA VAL A 33 5.83 2.96 -2.59
C VAL A 33 5.76 3.66 -3.95
N ARG A 34 5.20 4.87 -4.02
CA ARG A 34 5.18 5.71 -5.23
C ARG A 34 6.58 6.06 -5.72
N GLN A 35 7.51 6.36 -4.81
CA GLN A 35 8.90 6.62 -5.17
C GLN A 35 9.61 5.36 -5.72
N GLN A 36 9.30 4.20 -5.16
CA GLN A 36 9.88 2.92 -5.57
C GLN A 36 9.30 2.40 -6.89
N TYR A 37 8.00 2.63 -7.12
CA TYR A 37 7.24 2.19 -8.28
C TYR A 37 6.54 3.37 -8.97
N PRO A 38 7.28 4.31 -9.56
CA PRO A 38 6.72 5.57 -10.10
C PRO A 38 5.82 5.39 -11.32
N ARG A 39 5.79 4.19 -11.90
CA ARG A 39 4.95 3.86 -13.06
C ARG A 39 3.59 3.28 -12.66
N LEU A 40 3.45 2.88 -11.41
CA LEU A 40 2.23 2.27 -10.89
C LEU A 40 1.39 3.33 -10.20
N GLU A 41 0.08 3.26 -10.40
CA GLU A 41 -0.84 4.02 -9.58
C GLU A 41 -0.87 3.41 -8.16
N VAL A 42 -0.83 4.25 -7.14
CA VAL A 42 -0.84 3.79 -5.75
C VAL A 42 -1.99 4.43 -5.00
N GLU A 43 -2.89 3.58 -4.52
CA GLU A 43 -4.08 3.96 -3.78
C GLU A 43 -3.96 3.62 -2.28
N LEU A 44 -4.64 4.41 -1.45
CA LEU A 44 -4.70 4.20 0.00
C LEU A 44 -6.15 4.12 0.48
N ILE A 45 -6.52 2.98 1.04
CA ILE A 45 -7.88 2.71 1.52
C ILE A 45 -7.87 2.37 3.01
N CYS A 46 -8.85 2.89 3.74
CA CYS A 46 -9.09 2.46 5.13
C CYS A 46 -9.71 1.06 5.11
N GLY A 47 -8.88 0.02 5.27
CA GLY A 47 -9.36 -1.36 5.29
C GLY A 47 -9.96 -1.77 6.63
N GLY A 48 -9.60 -1.08 7.72
CA GLY A 48 -10.19 -1.30 9.04
C GLY A 48 -9.96 -2.70 9.61
N GLN A 49 -9.04 -3.47 9.03
CA GLN A 49 -8.79 -4.85 9.47
C GLN A 49 -8.31 -4.85 10.94
N PRO A 50 -8.85 -5.74 11.79
CA PRO A 50 -8.48 -5.80 13.20
C PRO A 50 -7.14 -6.50 13.46
N HIS A 51 -6.70 -7.37 12.55
CA HIS A 51 -5.54 -8.24 12.75
C HIS A 51 -4.29 -7.83 11.97
N TYR A 52 -4.44 -7.08 10.87
CA TYR A 52 -3.33 -6.69 10.00
C TYR A 52 -3.17 -5.18 9.99
N HIS A 53 -1.92 -4.72 10.11
CA HIS A 53 -1.60 -3.29 10.01
C HIS A 53 -1.75 -2.77 8.58
N TYR A 54 -1.40 -3.61 7.60
CA TYR A 54 -1.48 -3.32 6.18
C TYR A 54 -1.81 -4.59 5.38
N ILE A 55 -2.58 -4.43 4.32
CA ILE A 55 -2.75 -5.41 3.23
C ILE A 55 -2.48 -4.66 1.93
N ALA A 56 -1.79 -5.28 0.98
CA ALA A 56 -1.55 -4.71 -0.34
C ALA A 56 -2.14 -5.62 -1.41
N SER A 57 -2.90 -5.05 -2.34
CA SER A 57 -3.28 -5.68 -3.61
C SER A 57 -2.40 -5.10 -4.71
N VAL A 58 -1.97 -5.94 -5.63
CA VAL A 58 -1.20 -5.55 -6.82
C VAL A 58 -1.95 -6.13 -8.00
N GLU A 59 -2.41 -5.25 -8.88
CA GLU A 59 -3.17 -5.58 -10.08
C GLU A 59 -2.39 -5.14 -11.30
#